data_AF-A0A5C7VTN6-F1
#
_entry.id   AF-A0A5C7VTN6-F1
#
_cell.length_a   1.000
_cell.length_b   1.000
_cell.length_c   1.000
_cell.angle_alpha   90.00
_cell.angle_beta   90.00
_cell.angle_gamma   90.00
#
_symmetry.space_group_name_H-M   'P 1'
#
loop_
_entity.id
_entity.type
_entity.pdbx_description
1 polymer ?
#
loop_
_entity_poly.entity_id
_entity_poly.type
_entity_poly.pdbx_seq_one_letter_code
_entity_poly.pdbx_strand_id
1 'polypeptide(L)'
;GGEAALSTEEFCTSCHSMTYTQTELRQSTHYGALGVNPSCKDCHIPQGFKNFHLAVYSHAVDGARELYLELMNDYSTLEKFNERRLIMAHDARMNLKKWDSITCRDCHKNPNPPGADAQEAHKKMKTEGATCIDCHQNLVHEEVPKTDLNASLKAGKLVLVKEEDEGGSGEDEDEEEDEGEGAAGGTSDSTEAQSDDEDEDEE
;
A
#
# COMPACT_ATOMS: atom_id res chain seq x y z
N GLY A 1 -5.15 -29.72 -18.57
CA GLY A 1 -4.79 -28.77 -19.65
C GLY A 1 -3.56 -27.99 -19.21
N GLY A 2 -2.83 -27.37 -20.14
CA GLY A 2 -1.53 -26.72 -19.85
C GLY A 2 -1.57 -25.62 -18.79
N GLU A 3 -2.64 -24.82 -18.74
CA GLU A 3 -2.85 -23.79 -17.70
C GLU A 3 -2.84 -24.38 -16.28
N ALA A 4 -3.48 -25.53 -16.09
CA ALA A 4 -3.51 -26.20 -14.79
C ALA A 4 -2.14 -26.71 -14.36
N ALA A 5 -1.24 -27.03 -15.31
CA ALA A 5 0.09 -27.54 -14.99
C ALA A 5 1.07 -26.44 -14.56
N LEU A 6 0.95 -25.22 -15.12
CA LEU A 6 1.82 -24.07 -14.82
C LEU A 6 1.28 -23.20 -13.67
N SER A 7 0.26 -23.68 -12.95
CA SER A 7 -0.40 -22.95 -11.86
C SER A 7 -0.49 -23.79 -10.58
N THR A 8 0.06 -25.02 -10.56
CA THR A 8 0.03 -25.84 -9.35
C THR A 8 1.01 -25.31 -8.31
N GLU A 9 0.74 -25.59 -7.03
CA GLU A 9 1.70 -25.33 -5.96
C GLU A 9 3.04 -26.02 -6.25
N GLU A 10 2.99 -27.27 -6.72
CA GLU A 10 4.19 -28.05 -7.09
C GLU A 10 5.02 -27.37 -8.17
N PHE A 11 4.37 -26.79 -9.19
CA PHE A 11 5.07 -26.04 -10.23
C PHE A 11 5.68 -24.76 -9.66
N CYS A 12 4.92 -23.97 -8.89
CA CYS A 12 5.41 -22.75 -8.27
C CYS A 12 6.63 -23.01 -7.37
N THR A 13 6.61 -24.10 -6.59
CA THR A 13 7.72 -24.48 -5.70
C THR A 13 8.77 -25.38 -6.34
N SER A 14 8.72 -25.57 -7.66
CA SER A 14 9.80 -26.26 -8.37
C SER A 14 11.09 -25.44 -8.38
N CYS A 15 10.99 -24.12 -8.23
CA CYS A 15 12.10 -23.23 -7.91
C CYS A 15 12.33 -23.22 -6.40
N HIS A 16 13.57 -23.45 -5.97
CA HIS A 16 13.93 -23.51 -4.55
C HIS A 16 13.59 -22.21 -3.79
N SER A 17 13.72 -21.04 -4.43
CA SER A 17 13.41 -19.73 -3.87
C SER A 17 11.95 -19.61 -3.40
N MET A 18 11.02 -20.28 -4.08
CA MET A 18 9.59 -20.25 -3.75
C MET A 18 9.21 -21.15 -2.57
N THR A 19 10.14 -21.98 -2.09
CA THR A 19 9.90 -22.79 -0.87
C THR A 19 9.88 -21.92 0.40
N TYR A 20 10.56 -20.78 0.38
CA TYR A 20 10.53 -19.78 1.45
C TYR A 20 9.12 -19.20 1.60
N THR A 21 8.54 -18.70 0.50
CA THR A 21 7.20 -18.10 0.49
C THR A 21 6.09 -19.13 0.71
N GLN A 22 6.27 -20.39 0.29
CA GLN A 22 5.35 -21.48 0.64
C GLN A 22 5.31 -21.73 2.16
N THR A 23 6.46 -21.68 2.83
CA THR A 23 6.54 -21.86 4.29
C THR A 23 5.80 -20.74 4.99
N GLU A 24 6.00 -19.49 4.54
CA GLU A 24 5.31 -18.30 5.06
C GLU A 24 3.79 -18.39 4.83
N LEU A 25 3.35 -18.80 3.63
CA LEU A 25 1.93 -19.04 3.36
C LEU A 25 1.31 -19.99 4.37
N ARG A 26 1.96 -21.12 4.65
CA ARG A 26 1.46 -22.14 5.60
C ARG A 26 1.39 -21.64 7.04
N GLN A 27 2.16 -20.60 7.38
CA GLN A 27 2.18 -19.98 8.71
C GLN A 27 1.23 -18.77 8.80
N SER A 28 0.75 -18.27 7.67
CA SER A 28 -0.11 -17.10 7.60
C SER A 28 -1.54 -17.35 8.09
N THR A 29 -2.27 -16.26 8.34
CA THR A 29 -3.70 -16.28 8.65
C THR A 29 -4.57 -16.77 7.49
N HIS A 30 -4.04 -16.83 6.26
CA HIS A 30 -4.77 -17.29 5.09
C HIS A 30 -4.74 -18.81 4.93
N TYR A 31 -3.93 -19.51 5.72
CA TYR A 31 -3.85 -20.97 5.72
C TYR A 31 -4.67 -21.57 6.86
N GLY A 32 -5.48 -22.60 6.57
CA GLY A 32 -6.35 -23.27 7.55
C GLY A 32 -7.60 -22.47 7.98
N ALA A 33 -7.56 -21.14 8.00
CA ALA A 33 -8.67 -20.31 8.47
C ALA A 33 -9.89 -20.30 7.52
N LEU A 34 -9.68 -20.52 6.22
CA LEU A 34 -10.70 -20.39 5.18
C LEU A 34 -11.47 -21.70 4.91
N GLY A 35 -11.23 -22.77 5.67
CA GLY A 35 -11.82 -24.10 5.46
C GLY A 35 -11.31 -24.85 4.21
N VAL A 36 -10.65 -24.14 3.30
CA VAL A 36 -9.84 -24.64 2.18
C VAL A 36 -8.53 -23.86 2.20
N ASN A 37 -7.41 -24.57 2.05
CA ASN A 37 -6.10 -23.93 2.00
C ASN A 37 -5.89 -23.31 0.61
N PRO A 38 -5.70 -21.98 0.49
CA PRO A 38 -5.38 -21.37 -0.78
C PRO A 38 -4.01 -21.83 -1.25
N SER A 39 -3.88 -22.02 -2.56
CA SER A 39 -2.61 -22.28 -3.26
C SER A 39 -2.07 -20.98 -3.85
N CYS A 40 -0.81 -21.00 -4.34
CA CYS A 40 -0.13 -19.84 -4.90
C CYS A 40 -0.99 -19.11 -5.95
N LYS A 41 -1.60 -19.86 -6.87
CA LYS A 41 -2.41 -19.31 -7.97
C LYS A 41 -3.69 -18.60 -7.49
N ASP A 42 -4.21 -18.97 -6.33
CA ASP A 42 -5.50 -18.46 -5.86
C ASP A 42 -5.41 -16.99 -5.43
N CYS A 43 -4.19 -16.50 -5.17
CA CYS A 43 -3.91 -15.09 -4.97
C CYS A 43 -3.16 -14.45 -6.15
N HIS A 44 -2.20 -15.16 -6.75
CA HIS A 44 -1.26 -14.58 -7.73
C HIS A 44 -1.66 -14.71 -9.20
N ILE A 45 -2.72 -15.46 -9.54
CA ILE A 45 -3.14 -15.64 -10.95
C ILE A 45 -4.65 -15.39 -11.12
N PRO A 46 -5.07 -14.50 -12.04
CA PRO A 46 -6.49 -14.25 -12.34
C PRO A 46 -7.20 -15.51 -12.77
N GLN A 47 -8.19 -15.97 -12.00
CA GLN A 47 -8.89 -17.21 -12.30
C GLN A 47 -10.18 -16.96 -13.11
N GLY A 48 -10.60 -17.99 -13.86
CA GLY A 48 -11.88 -18.05 -14.53
C GLY A 48 -11.90 -17.46 -15.95
N PHE A 49 -12.88 -17.90 -16.75
CA PHE A 49 -12.96 -17.58 -18.18
C PHE A 49 -12.97 -16.08 -18.49
N LYS A 50 -13.63 -15.28 -17.64
CA LYS A 50 -13.69 -13.82 -17.80
C LYS A 50 -12.32 -13.15 -17.68
N ASN A 51 -11.44 -13.73 -16.85
CA ASN A 51 -10.11 -13.20 -16.57
C ASN A 51 -9.01 -13.97 -17.31
N PHE A 52 -9.37 -14.86 -18.25
CA PHE A 52 -8.42 -15.70 -18.96
C PHE A 52 -7.31 -14.90 -19.65
N HIS A 53 -7.64 -13.73 -20.21
CA HIS A 53 -6.66 -12.83 -20.80
C HIS A 53 -5.63 -12.31 -19.79
N LEU A 54 -6.05 -12.04 -18.55
CA LEU A 54 -5.15 -11.67 -17.47
C LEU A 54 -4.32 -12.88 -17.02
N ALA A 55 -4.91 -14.08 -16.90
CA ALA A 55 -4.15 -15.30 -16.59
C ALA A 55 -3.03 -15.53 -17.62
N VAL A 56 -3.36 -15.45 -18.90
CA VAL A 56 -2.38 -15.59 -19.99
C VAL A 56 -1.28 -14.53 -19.86
N TYR A 57 -1.64 -13.28 -19.55
CA TYR A 57 -0.65 -12.22 -19.30
C TYR A 57 0.24 -12.56 -18.09
N SER A 58 -0.33 -12.96 -16.95
CA SER A 58 0.43 -13.35 -15.76
C SER A 58 1.38 -14.52 -16.00
N HIS A 59 0.98 -15.51 -16.81
CA HIS A 59 1.88 -16.60 -17.17
C HIS A 59 2.98 -16.16 -18.16
N ALA A 60 2.60 -15.46 -19.22
CA ALA A 60 3.50 -15.19 -20.34
C ALA A 60 4.44 -14.02 -20.09
N VAL A 61 4.00 -12.99 -19.35
CA VAL A 61 4.78 -11.78 -19.09
C VAL A 61 5.39 -11.86 -17.71
N ASP A 62 4.57 -11.96 -16.66
CA ASP A 62 5.09 -11.98 -15.29
C ASP A 62 5.88 -13.27 -15.04
N GLY A 63 5.34 -14.44 -15.39
CA GLY A 63 6.02 -15.72 -15.24
C GLY A 63 7.35 -15.83 -16.02
N ALA A 64 7.41 -15.30 -17.25
CA ALA A 64 8.66 -15.28 -18.02
C ALA A 64 9.71 -14.33 -17.41
N ARG A 65 9.26 -13.20 -16.86
CA ARG A 65 10.11 -12.27 -16.12
C ARG A 65 10.66 -12.92 -14.85
N GLU A 66 9.82 -13.59 -14.07
CA GLU A 66 10.26 -14.29 -12.86
C GLU A 66 11.25 -15.42 -13.17
N LEU A 67 11.02 -16.20 -14.24
CA LEU A 67 11.98 -17.21 -14.69
C LEU A 67 13.34 -16.59 -15.03
N TYR A 68 13.35 -15.47 -15.76
CA TYR A 68 14.58 -14.75 -16.06
C TYR A 68 15.29 -14.26 -14.78
N LEU A 69 14.53 -13.71 -13.84
CA LEU A 69 15.08 -13.21 -12.57
C LEU A 69 15.61 -14.33 -11.67
N GLU A 70 14.96 -15.49 -11.63
CA GLU A 70 15.43 -16.70 -10.93
C GLU A 70 16.77 -17.19 -11.50
N LEU A 71 16.95 -17.12 -12.82
CA LEU A 71 18.19 -17.54 -13.48
C LEU A 71 19.34 -16.54 -13.34
N MET A 72 19.03 -15.25 -13.20
CA MET A 72 20.01 -14.17 -13.19
C MET A 72 20.44 -13.71 -11.80
N ASN A 73 19.59 -13.90 -10.79
CA ASN A 73 19.88 -13.53 -9.42
C ASN A 73 20.23 -14.77 -8.59
N ASP A 74 20.83 -14.54 -7.42
CA ASP A 74 21.18 -15.62 -6.51
C ASP A 74 20.17 -15.67 -5.35
N TYR A 75 19.37 -16.73 -5.32
CA TYR A 75 18.39 -17.00 -4.26
C TYR A 75 18.75 -18.24 -3.42
N SER A 76 20.01 -18.67 -3.48
CA SER A 76 20.49 -19.90 -2.83
C SER A 76 20.31 -19.95 -1.30
N THR A 77 20.08 -18.80 -0.69
CA THR A 77 19.86 -18.66 0.76
C THR A 77 18.73 -17.66 1.01
N LEU A 78 18.06 -17.81 2.16
CA LEU A 78 17.02 -16.89 2.59
C LEU A 78 17.55 -15.46 2.74
N GLU A 79 18.81 -15.28 3.15
CA GLU A 79 19.44 -13.97 3.27
C GLU A 79 19.50 -13.25 1.91
N LYS A 80 19.98 -13.93 0.87
CA LYS A 80 20.02 -13.38 -0.49
C LYS A 80 18.63 -13.17 -1.10
N PHE A 81 17.66 -14.03 -0.77
CA PHE A 81 16.26 -13.80 -1.12
C PHE A 81 15.73 -12.51 -0.46
N ASN A 82 16.06 -12.31 0.81
CA ASN A 82 15.64 -11.14 1.59
C ASN A 82 16.23 -9.82 1.07
N GLU A 83 17.45 -9.83 0.50
CA GLU A 83 18.03 -8.66 -0.18
C GLU A 83 17.12 -8.10 -1.29
N ARG A 84 16.31 -8.96 -1.91
CA ARG A 84 15.38 -8.59 -3.00
C ARG A 84 13.91 -8.68 -2.61
N ARG A 85 13.59 -9.05 -1.37
CA ARG A 85 12.20 -9.30 -0.94
C ARG A 85 11.30 -8.09 -1.14
N LEU A 86 11.79 -6.89 -0.82
CA LEU A 86 11.01 -5.67 -0.97
C LEU A 86 10.57 -5.42 -2.42
N ILE A 87 11.50 -5.57 -3.39
CA ILE A 87 11.15 -5.36 -4.81
C ILE A 87 10.23 -6.46 -5.34
N MET A 88 10.44 -7.72 -4.92
CA MET A 88 9.55 -8.83 -5.29
C MET A 88 8.13 -8.65 -4.72
N ALA A 89 8.03 -8.25 -3.44
CA ALA A 89 6.77 -7.95 -2.80
C ALA A 89 6.07 -6.78 -3.49
N HIS A 90 6.80 -5.70 -3.81
CA HIS A 90 6.28 -4.57 -4.55
C HIS A 90 5.71 -4.99 -5.90
N ASP A 91 6.46 -5.78 -6.68
CA ASP A 91 6.00 -6.24 -7.99
C ASP A 91 4.75 -7.12 -7.90
N ALA A 92 4.69 -8.03 -6.92
CA ALA A 92 3.50 -8.83 -6.66
C ALA A 92 2.29 -7.95 -6.28
N ARG A 93 2.49 -6.94 -5.43
CA ARG A 93 1.46 -5.97 -5.03
C ARG A 93 0.98 -5.13 -6.22
N MET A 94 1.91 -4.69 -7.06
CA MET A 94 1.61 -3.93 -8.27
C MET A 94 0.81 -4.76 -9.26
N ASN A 95 1.12 -6.05 -9.39
CA ASN A 95 0.28 -6.96 -10.12
C ASN A 95 -1.10 -6.98 -9.47
N LEU A 96 -1.25 -7.35 -8.18
CA LEU A 96 -2.50 -7.32 -7.37
C LEU A 96 -3.35 -6.06 -7.54
N LYS A 97 -2.71 -4.90 -7.71
CA LYS A 97 -3.40 -3.64 -7.98
C LYS A 97 -3.94 -3.51 -9.41
N LYS A 98 -3.16 -3.90 -10.44
CA LYS A 98 -3.52 -3.71 -11.86
C LYS A 98 -4.85 -4.38 -12.26
N TRP A 99 -5.10 -5.57 -11.73
CA TRP A 99 -6.34 -6.36 -11.83
C TRP A 99 -7.31 -6.15 -10.67
N ASP A 100 -7.25 -5.01 -9.97
CA ASP A 100 -8.22 -4.61 -8.94
C ASP A 100 -8.42 -5.67 -7.83
N SER A 101 -7.35 -6.36 -7.45
CA SER A 101 -7.38 -7.39 -6.41
C SER A 101 -8.49 -8.45 -6.63
N ILE A 102 -8.77 -8.80 -7.90
CA ILE A 102 -9.90 -9.67 -8.24
C ILE A 102 -9.86 -11.03 -7.53
N THR A 103 -8.67 -11.60 -7.31
CA THR A 103 -8.48 -12.83 -6.53
C THR A 103 -8.87 -12.67 -5.06
N CYS A 104 -8.59 -11.51 -4.46
CA CYS A 104 -9.07 -11.19 -3.12
C CYS A 104 -10.60 -11.13 -3.11
N ARG A 105 -11.20 -10.47 -4.11
CA ARG A 105 -12.65 -10.26 -4.22
C ARG A 105 -13.43 -11.55 -4.51
N ASP A 106 -12.81 -12.55 -5.11
CA ASP A 106 -13.43 -13.86 -5.37
C ASP A 106 -13.81 -14.60 -4.08
N CYS A 107 -13.04 -14.40 -3.00
CA CYS A 107 -13.30 -14.97 -1.68
C CYS A 107 -13.91 -13.95 -0.70
N HIS A 108 -13.40 -12.72 -0.64
CA HIS A 108 -13.83 -11.67 0.28
C HIS A 108 -15.03 -10.88 -0.27
N LYS A 109 -16.15 -11.57 -0.44
CA LYS A 109 -17.40 -10.96 -0.92
C LYS A 109 -18.03 -10.12 0.19
N ASN A 110 -18.24 -8.84 -0.09
CA ASN A 110 -18.87 -7.87 0.82
C ASN A 110 -18.15 -7.77 2.18
N PRO A 111 -16.89 -7.31 2.21
CA PRO A 111 -16.14 -7.19 3.46
C PRO A 111 -16.84 -6.22 4.41
N ASN A 112 -16.92 -6.60 5.69
CA ASN A 112 -17.47 -5.78 6.77
C ASN A 112 -16.33 -5.36 7.72
N PRO A 113 -15.62 -4.27 7.42
CA PRO A 113 -14.49 -3.83 8.24
C PRO A 113 -14.98 -3.38 9.64
N PRO A 114 -14.22 -3.70 10.70
CA PRO A 114 -14.57 -3.29 12.06
C PRO A 114 -14.19 -1.83 12.32
N GLY A 115 -15.08 -1.06 12.95
CA GLY A 115 -14.81 0.33 13.34
C GLY A 115 -15.11 1.37 12.26
N ALA A 116 -15.27 2.63 12.67
CA ALA A 116 -15.63 3.73 11.76
C ALA A 116 -14.51 4.03 10.75
N ASP A 117 -13.26 4.06 11.19
CA ASP A 117 -12.12 4.41 10.34
C ASP A 117 -11.90 3.38 9.23
N ALA A 118 -11.99 2.09 9.56
CA ALA A 118 -11.86 1.03 8.57
C ALA A 118 -13.04 0.99 7.59
N GLN A 119 -14.25 1.35 8.06
CA GLN A 119 -15.41 1.54 7.19
C GLN A 119 -15.19 2.70 6.23
N GLU A 120 -14.67 3.83 6.70
CA GLU A 120 -14.34 4.99 5.86
C GLU A 120 -13.25 4.64 4.83
N ALA A 121 -12.17 3.98 5.26
CA ALA A 121 -11.13 3.50 4.35
C ALA A 121 -11.69 2.55 3.27
N HIS A 122 -12.62 1.66 3.62
CA HIS A 122 -13.27 0.79 2.64
C HIS A 122 -14.21 1.55 1.68
N LYS A 123 -14.77 2.71 2.06
CA LYS A 123 -15.54 3.55 1.13
C LYS A 123 -14.67 4.07 -0.02
N LYS A 124 -13.37 4.25 0.22
CA LYS A 124 -12.39 4.65 -0.82
C LYS A 124 -12.32 3.69 -2.01
N MET A 125 -12.68 2.41 -1.81
CA MET A 125 -12.79 1.46 -2.93
C MET A 125 -13.86 1.87 -3.96
N LYS A 126 -14.90 2.59 -3.52
CA LYS A 126 -15.98 3.06 -4.40
C LYS A 126 -15.76 4.47 -4.91
N THR A 127 -15.15 5.34 -4.10
CA THR A 127 -14.99 6.77 -4.42
C THR A 127 -13.69 7.07 -5.16
N GLU A 128 -12.62 6.37 -4.83
CA GLU A 128 -11.25 6.65 -5.30
C GLU A 128 -10.65 5.50 -6.13
N GLY A 129 -11.38 4.38 -6.27
CA GLY A 129 -10.88 3.20 -6.97
C GLY A 129 -9.74 2.47 -6.23
N ALA A 130 -9.70 2.61 -4.90
CA ALA A 130 -8.75 1.85 -4.09
C ALA A 130 -8.98 0.33 -4.21
N THR A 131 -7.89 -0.42 -4.22
CA THR A 131 -7.85 -1.88 -4.27
C THR A 131 -7.53 -2.45 -2.89
N CYS A 132 -7.78 -3.74 -2.66
CA CYS A 132 -7.49 -4.37 -1.36
C CYS A 132 -6.00 -4.22 -0.99
N ILE A 133 -5.13 -4.36 -1.99
CA ILE A 133 -3.68 -4.36 -1.78
C ILE A 133 -3.09 -2.95 -1.54
N ASP A 134 -3.85 -1.88 -1.75
CA ASP A 134 -3.38 -0.53 -1.42
C ASP A 134 -3.10 -0.39 0.09
N CYS A 135 -3.93 -1.01 0.93
CA CYS A 135 -3.75 -1.02 2.40
C CYS A 135 -3.20 -2.35 2.93
N HIS A 136 -3.65 -3.49 2.40
CA HIS A 136 -3.36 -4.81 2.95
C HIS A 136 -2.11 -5.47 2.36
N GLN A 137 -0.93 -4.89 2.59
CA GLN A 137 0.31 -5.27 1.88
C GLN A 137 1.16 -6.40 2.50
N ASN A 138 0.95 -6.71 3.78
CA ASN A 138 1.71 -7.71 4.55
C ASN A 138 0.74 -8.77 5.13
N LEU A 139 0.10 -9.55 4.25
CA LEU A 139 -0.99 -10.48 4.62
C LEU A 139 -0.54 -11.93 4.85
N VAL A 140 0.46 -12.38 4.09
CA VAL A 140 0.78 -13.80 3.92
C VAL A 140 2.27 -14.06 4.07
N HIS A 141 3.08 -13.28 3.36
CA HIS A 141 4.52 -13.41 3.33
C HIS A 141 5.17 -12.52 4.39
N GLU A 142 6.44 -12.81 4.71
CA GLU A 142 7.21 -12.02 5.69
C GLU A 142 7.11 -10.53 5.37
N GLU A 143 6.97 -9.73 6.42
CA GLU A 143 6.71 -8.32 6.29
C GLU A 143 7.90 -7.59 5.65
N VAL A 144 7.58 -6.67 4.76
CA VAL A 144 8.52 -5.68 4.23
C VAL A 144 7.88 -4.30 4.31
N PRO A 145 8.68 -3.21 4.21
CA PRO A 145 8.15 -1.87 4.12
C PRO A 145 7.01 -1.77 3.10
N LYS A 146 5.96 -1.04 3.48
CA LYS A 146 4.84 -0.78 2.57
C LYS A 146 5.27 0.18 1.48
N THR A 147 4.67 0.00 0.32
CA THR A 147 4.92 0.85 -0.85
C THR A 147 3.65 1.60 -1.22
N ASP A 148 3.75 2.90 -1.49
CA ASP A 148 2.63 3.64 -2.07
C ASP A 148 2.49 3.20 -3.53
N LEU A 149 1.51 2.34 -3.80
CA LEU A 149 1.31 1.75 -5.12
C LEU A 149 0.82 2.78 -6.15
N ASN A 150 0.07 3.80 -5.71
CA ASN A 150 -0.39 4.88 -6.60
C ASN A 150 0.78 5.79 -6.97
N ALA A 151 1.58 6.22 -6.00
CA ALA A 151 2.79 7.00 -6.27
C ALA A 151 3.81 6.20 -7.08
N SER A 152 3.94 4.89 -6.81
CA SER A 152 4.83 4.01 -7.57
C SER A 152 4.40 3.87 -9.03
N LEU A 153 3.09 3.70 -9.30
CA LEU A 153 2.54 3.72 -10.66
C LEU A 153 2.85 5.05 -11.37
N LYS A 154 2.62 6.18 -10.70
CA LYS A 154 2.85 7.52 -11.26
C LYS A 154 4.33 7.79 -11.53
N ALA A 155 5.22 7.34 -10.65
CA ALA A 155 6.66 7.56 -10.75
C ALA A 155 7.39 6.55 -11.65
N GLY A 156 6.75 5.41 -11.97
CA GLY A 156 7.38 4.32 -12.72
C GLY A 156 8.51 3.61 -11.95
N LYS A 157 8.54 3.76 -10.61
CA LYS A 157 9.55 3.17 -9.71
C LYS A 157 8.93 2.93 -8.34
N LEU A 158 9.53 2.05 -7.55
CA LEU A 158 9.12 1.79 -6.18
C LEU A 158 9.18 3.07 -5.33
N VAL A 159 8.08 3.40 -4.69
CA VAL A 159 7.94 4.49 -3.72
C VAL A 159 7.46 3.91 -2.39
N LEU A 160 8.20 4.18 -1.31
CA LEU A 160 7.82 3.77 0.04
C LEU A 160 6.71 4.67 0.59
N VAL A 161 5.84 4.11 1.42
CA VAL A 161 4.92 4.90 2.26
C VAL A 161 5.76 5.68 3.27
N LYS A 162 5.43 6.96 3.52
CA LYS A 162 6.14 7.76 4.52
C LYS A 162 5.73 7.31 5.93
N GLU A 163 6.65 7.41 6.90
CA GLU A 163 6.40 6.95 8.28
C GLU A 163 5.20 7.66 8.94
N GLU A 164 4.87 8.88 8.51
CA GLU A 164 3.69 9.64 8.97
C GLU A 164 2.35 9.01 8.54
N ASP A 165 2.32 8.27 7.42
CA ASP A 165 1.11 7.63 6.88
C ASP A 165 0.88 6.21 7.44
N GLU A 166 1.80 5.67 8.25
CA GLU A 166 1.65 4.35 8.89
C GLU A 166 0.73 4.38 10.12
N GLY A 167 0.43 5.59 10.63
CA GLY A 167 -0.42 5.84 11.79
C GLY A 167 -1.71 6.56 11.41
N GLY A 168 -2.65 5.87 10.76
CA GLY A 168 -3.99 6.40 10.53
C GLY A 168 -4.82 6.47 11.83
N SER A 169 -4.58 7.48 12.66
CA SER A 169 -5.60 8.13 13.49
C SER A 169 -5.31 9.62 13.53
N GLY A 170 -6.18 10.37 12.86
CA GLY A 170 -6.40 11.82 12.81
C GLY A 170 -5.40 12.77 13.47
N GLU A 171 -5.03 13.78 12.70
CA GLU A 171 -5.30 15.18 13.07
C GLU A 171 -5.29 16.00 11.77
N ASP A 172 -6.47 16.47 11.37
CA ASP A 172 -6.60 17.62 10.49
C ASP A 172 -5.96 18.80 11.24
N GLU A 173 -4.80 19.29 10.81
CA GLU A 173 -4.34 20.60 11.22
C GLU A 173 -4.87 21.61 10.19
N ASP A 174 -5.96 22.26 10.60
CA ASP A 174 -6.53 23.43 9.97
C ASP A 174 -5.46 24.53 9.81
N GLU A 175 -5.14 24.90 8.58
CA GLU A 175 -4.47 26.17 8.28
C GLU A 175 -5.47 27.32 8.47
N GLU A 176 -5.54 27.86 9.67
CA GLU A 176 -6.17 29.17 9.94
C GLU A 176 -5.08 30.26 9.90
N GLU A 177 -4.89 30.88 8.73
CA GLU A 177 -4.18 32.16 8.60
C GLU A 177 -5.19 33.33 8.58
N ASP A 178 -5.32 33.95 9.75
CA ASP A 178 -5.38 35.39 10.02
C ASP A 178 -6.28 36.30 9.15
N GLU A 179 -7.52 36.52 9.62
CA GLU A 179 -8.25 37.76 9.34
C GLU A 179 -8.81 38.36 10.65
N GLY A 180 -8.03 39.25 11.28
CA GLY A 180 -8.44 40.03 12.44
C GLY A 180 -8.57 41.53 12.19
N GLU A 181 -9.69 41.98 11.59
CA GLU A 181 -10.15 43.38 11.67
C GLU A 181 -11.28 43.53 12.72
N GLY A 182 -11.19 44.53 13.60
CA GLY A 182 -12.38 45.22 14.11
C GLY A 182 -12.56 45.41 15.64
N ALA A 183 -12.02 46.52 16.15
CA ALA A 183 -12.59 47.47 17.13
C ALA A 183 -13.62 47.03 18.21
N ALA A 184 -13.36 47.39 19.49
CA ALA A 184 -13.98 48.53 20.17
C ALA A 184 -13.90 48.46 21.72
N GLY A 185 -13.60 49.61 22.35
CA GLY A 185 -14.27 50.03 23.60
C GLY A 185 -13.38 50.27 24.84
N GLY A 186 -13.35 51.52 25.30
CA GLY A 186 -13.05 51.85 26.71
C GLY A 186 -12.29 53.15 26.96
N THR A 187 -13.01 54.25 27.16
CA THR A 187 -12.51 55.58 27.56
C THR A 187 -12.46 55.79 29.08
N SER A 188 -11.67 56.80 29.48
CA SER A 188 -11.42 57.42 30.81
C SER A 188 -10.12 56.93 31.47
N ASP A 189 -9.25 57.74 32.06
CA ASP A 189 -9.42 59.01 32.75
C ASP A 189 -8.14 59.88 32.65
N SER A 190 -8.32 61.16 32.95
CA SER A 190 -7.38 62.28 32.85
C SER A 190 -6.19 62.19 33.80
N THR A 191 -5.03 62.74 33.42
CA THR A 191 -4.27 63.67 34.28
C THR A 191 -3.14 64.34 33.51
N GLU A 192 -3.05 65.65 33.73
CA GLU A 192 -2.10 66.62 33.18
C GLU A 192 -0.67 66.38 33.70
N ALA A 193 0.34 66.67 32.87
CA ALA A 193 1.44 67.58 33.25
C ALA A 193 2.34 67.85 32.02
N GLN A 194 2.54 69.13 31.77
CA GLN A 194 3.44 69.73 30.79
C GLN A 194 4.92 69.57 31.19
N SER A 195 5.81 69.53 30.20
CA SER A 195 7.05 70.33 30.07
C SER A 195 7.78 69.84 28.81
N ASP A 196 7.84 70.69 27.79
CA ASP A 196 8.97 71.56 27.43
C ASP A 196 9.90 70.77 26.48
N ASP A 197 9.75 70.96 25.17
CA ASP A 197 10.35 72.01 24.32
C ASP A 197 11.71 71.58 23.76
N GLU A 198 11.81 71.75 22.43
CA GLU A 198 13.00 72.14 21.66
C GLU A 198 14.20 71.15 21.65
N ASP A 199 14.94 70.90 20.57
CA ASP A 199 14.97 71.38 19.20
C ASP A 199 16.06 70.57 18.46
N GLU A 200 16.15 70.78 17.14
CA GLU A 200 17.32 70.61 16.25
C GLU A 200 17.74 69.15 15.91
N ASP A 201 17.51 68.66 14.70
CA ASP A 201 18.10 68.99 13.39
C ASP A 201 19.46 68.31 13.09
N GLU A 202 19.49 67.75 11.88
CA GLU A 202 20.65 67.55 10.99
C GLU A 202 21.75 66.51 11.37
N GLU A 203 21.65 65.31 10.76
CA GLU A 203 22.38 64.87 9.54
C GLU A 203 22.29 63.34 9.33
#